data_AF-A0A1I1HF00-F1
#
_entry.id   AF-A0A1I1HF00-F1
#
_cell.length_a   1.000
_cell.length_b   1.000
_cell.length_c   1.000
_cell.angle_alpha   90.00
_cell.angle_beta   90.00
_cell.angle_gamma   90.00
#
_symmetry.space_group_name_H-M   'P 1'
#
loop_
_entity.id
_entity.type
_entity.pdbx_description
1 polymer ?
#
loop_
_entity_poly.entity_id
_entity_poly.type
_entity_poly.pdbx_seq_one_letter_code
_entity_poly.pdbx_strand_id
1 'polypeptide(L)'
;MEHNFCFYIHDAFFDDIELRYIKDFRILTEIPRQLSADTYYNKTAFNQLFDLIKSEKYFPTSQEHYLINFKTDFKPLKSSLHLFDIVYNKEQSSITHFNIGISEENIIQNNIIILSPTLNEEKKVLVIKSDKEFWAIDIKISNSAEEVWKYIISKLPERIYHFHKKHGNNNTPAHSSNNGYKVSQLLASDIEAQSLLNSAIFDKREKEKFHYYFDKERNTYIIFPKDNVTQNTFHAFHITEAEHDKEVPASIRAYFDYLRKLK
;
A
#
# COMPACT_ATOMS: atom_id res chain seq x y z
N MET A 1 5.85 15.51 10.52
CA MET A 1 4.52 14.91 10.69
C MET A 1 4.61 13.50 10.17
N GLU A 2 4.35 12.49 11.00
CA GLU A 2 4.14 11.14 10.48
C GLU A 2 2.84 11.18 9.67
N HIS A 3 2.93 10.83 8.39
CA HIS A 3 1.72 10.67 7.57
C HIS A 3 1.07 9.36 8.01
N ASN A 4 0.02 9.48 8.81
CA ASN A 4 -0.73 8.32 9.24
C ASN A 4 -1.77 7.97 8.17
N PHE A 5 -1.93 6.67 7.93
CA PHE A 5 -2.88 6.11 7.00
C PHE A 5 -3.83 5.22 7.80
N CYS A 6 -5.11 5.29 7.48
CA CYS A 6 -6.14 4.45 8.05
C CYS A 6 -6.86 3.73 6.93
N PHE A 7 -6.97 2.41 7.04
CA PHE A 7 -7.55 1.57 6.01
C PHE A 7 -8.92 1.05 6.41
N TYR A 8 -9.82 0.99 5.44
CA TYR A 8 -11.14 0.40 5.59
C TYR A 8 -11.38 -0.61 4.48
N ILE A 9 -11.88 -1.78 4.84
CA ILE A 9 -12.21 -2.82 3.88
C ILE A 9 -13.70 -2.72 3.60
N HIS A 10 -14.04 -2.35 2.37
CA HIS A 10 -15.40 -2.15 1.93
C HIS A 10 -16.20 -3.45 1.97
N ASP A 11 -17.46 -3.40 2.40
CA ASP A 11 -18.29 -4.59 2.62
C ASP A 11 -18.51 -5.44 1.36
N ALA A 12 -18.57 -4.79 0.19
CA ALA A 12 -18.60 -5.48 -1.11
C ALA A 12 -17.43 -6.46 -1.33
N PHE A 13 -16.31 -6.32 -0.60
CA PHE A 13 -15.29 -7.37 -0.61
C PHE A 13 -15.81 -8.70 -0.10
N PHE A 14 -16.85 -8.73 0.72
CA PHE A 14 -17.38 -9.94 1.35
C PHE A 14 -18.59 -10.50 0.61
N ASP A 15 -19.26 -9.69 -0.23
CA ASP A 15 -20.50 -10.09 -0.90
C ASP A 15 -20.26 -10.97 -2.16
N ASP A 16 -19.14 -10.77 -2.88
CA ASP A 16 -18.88 -11.40 -4.19
C ASP A 16 -17.46 -12.01 -4.33
N ILE A 17 -16.90 -12.62 -3.29
CA ILE A 17 -15.58 -13.29 -3.43
C ILE A 17 -15.69 -14.56 -4.26
N GLU A 18 -15.46 -14.42 -5.56
CA GLU A 18 -14.83 -15.47 -6.36
C GLU A 18 -13.36 -15.68 -5.91
N LEU A 19 -12.85 -16.92 -6.04
CA LEU A 19 -11.46 -17.31 -5.76
C LEU A 19 -10.39 -16.37 -6.36
N ARG A 20 -10.68 -15.72 -7.49
CA ARG A 20 -9.77 -14.74 -8.12
C ARG A 20 -9.60 -13.48 -7.27
N TYR A 21 -10.66 -13.00 -6.63
CA TYR A 21 -10.63 -11.80 -5.80
C TYR A 21 -9.84 -12.02 -4.50
N ILE A 22 -9.68 -13.27 -4.03
CA ILE A 22 -8.87 -13.57 -2.83
C ILE A 22 -7.40 -13.19 -3.03
N LYS A 23 -6.84 -13.39 -4.22
CA LYS A 23 -5.44 -13.03 -4.50
C LYS A 23 -5.26 -11.52 -4.49
N ASP A 24 -6.14 -10.81 -5.17
CA ASP A 24 -6.11 -9.35 -5.27
C ASP A 24 -6.35 -8.73 -3.88
N PHE A 25 -7.30 -9.29 -3.14
CA PHE A 25 -7.59 -8.94 -1.75
C PHE A 25 -6.38 -9.15 -0.84
N ARG A 26 -5.67 -10.28 -0.98
CA ARG A 26 -4.45 -10.54 -0.21
C ARG A 26 -3.37 -9.51 -0.50
N ILE A 27 -3.17 -9.12 -1.76
CA ILE A 27 -2.18 -8.09 -2.12
C ILE A 27 -2.61 -6.72 -1.58
N LEU A 28 -3.88 -6.33 -1.73
CA LEU A 28 -4.40 -5.05 -1.24
C LEU A 28 -4.30 -4.92 0.28
N THR A 29 -4.64 -5.97 1.01
CA THR A 29 -4.59 -6.01 2.48
C THR A 29 -3.18 -6.17 3.04
N GLU A 30 -2.19 -6.53 2.21
CA GLU A 30 -0.80 -6.55 2.65
C GLU A 30 -0.24 -5.14 2.82
N ILE A 31 -0.72 -4.16 2.03
CA ILE A 31 -0.29 -2.76 2.10
C ILE A 31 -0.48 -2.16 3.50
N PRO A 32 -1.66 -2.22 4.14
CA PRO A 32 -1.80 -1.71 5.50
C PRO A 32 -0.85 -2.40 6.49
N ARG A 33 -0.61 -3.72 6.35
CA ARG A 33 0.35 -4.43 7.20
C ARG A 33 1.77 -3.91 7.00
N GLN A 34 2.20 -3.71 5.75
CA GLN A 34 3.50 -3.12 5.40
C GLN A 34 3.67 -1.72 6.01
N LEU A 35 2.58 -0.96 6.13
CA LEU A 35 2.59 0.37 6.75
C LEU A 35 2.41 0.37 8.27
N SER A 36 2.15 -0.80 8.88
CA SER A 36 1.69 -0.93 10.26
C SER A 36 0.50 0.00 10.55
N ALA A 37 -0.40 0.10 9.57
CA ALA A 37 -1.54 1.00 9.59
C ALA A 37 -2.76 0.36 10.24
N ASP A 38 -3.50 1.17 10.98
CA ASP A 38 -4.80 0.76 11.51
C ASP A 38 -5.76 0.45 10.36
N THR A 39 -6.33 -0.76 10.41
CA THR A 39 -7.19 -1.29 9.35
C THR A 39 -8.46 -1.85 9.95
N TYR A 40 -9.60 -1.45 9.40
CA TYR A 40 -10.92 -1.78 9.90
C TYR A 40 -11.76 -2.50 8.87
N TYR A 41 -12.68 -3.33 9.37
CA TYR A 41 -13.63 -4.07 8.54
C TYR A 41 -14.98 -4.22 9.25
N ASN A 42 -16.03 -4.47 8.48
CA ASN A 42 -17.34 -4.85 9.02
C ASN A 42 -17.33 -6.30 9.49
N LYS A 43 -17.43 -6.49 10.81
CA LYS A 43 -17.39 -7.81 11.44
C LYS A 43 -18.52 -8.73 10.98
N THR A 44 -19.72 -8.19 10.75
CA THR A 44 -20.88 -8.98 10.34
C THR A 44 -20.69 -9.51 8.94
N ALA A 45 -20.34 -8.64 7.98
CA ALA A 45 -20.10 -9.03 6.59
C ALA A 45 -18.93 -10.03 6.48
N PHE A 46 -17.83 -9.80 7.21
CA PHE A 46 -16.71 -10.74 7.26
C PHE A 46 -17.10 -12.12 7.81
N ASN A 47 -17.88 -12.18 8.90
CA ASN A 47 -18.31 -13.47 9.47
C ASN A 47 -19.23 -14.22 8.50
N GLN A 48 -20.12 -13.53 7.79
CA GLN A 48 -20.98 -14.14 6.78
C GLN A 48 -20.16 -14.78 5.65
N LEU A 49 -19.16 -14.07 5.14
CA LEU A 49 -18.22 -14.64 4.17
C LEU A 49 -17.48 -15.85 4.75
N PHE A 50 -16.97 -15.73 5.98
CA PHE A 50 -16.18 -16.78 6.62
C PHE A 50 -17.00 -18.08 6.82
N ASP A 51 -18.28 -17.95 7.19
CA ASP A 51 -19.19 -19.08 7.34
C ASP A 51 -19.55 -19.70 5.97
N LEU A 52 -19.77 -18.88 4.94
CA LEU A 52 -19.99 -19.33 3.57
C LEU A 52 -18.80 -20.17 3.07
N ILE A 53 -17.60 -19.64 3.23
CA ILE A 53 -16.35 -20.30 2.84
C ILE A 53 -16.16 -21.64 3.54
N LYS A 54 -16.43 -21.70 4.85
CA LYS A 54 -16.33 -22.96 5.62
C LYS A 54 -17.32 -24.03 5.17
N SER A 55 -18.46 -23.62 4.62
CA SER A 55 -19.46 -24.55 4.10
C SER A 55 -19.07 -25.15 2.74
N GLU A 56 -18.12 -24.55 2.02
CA GLU A 56 -17.63 -25.07 0.75
C GLU A 56 -16.70 -26.27 0.94
N LYS A 57 -17.10 -27.40 0.34
CA LYS A 57 -16.43 -28.71 0.46
C LYS A 57 -14.98 -28.76 -0.06
N TYR A 58 -14.52 -27.72 -0.77
CA TYR A 58 -13.22 -27.67 -1.44
C TYR A 58 -12.46 -26.36 -1.21
N PHE A 59 -12.71 -25.66 -0.10
CA PHE A 59 -11.95 -24.44 0.17
C PHE A 59 -10.48 -24.76 0.52
N PRO A 60 -9.48 -24.19 -0.18
CA PRO A 60 -8.08 -24.48 0.10
C PRO A 60 -7.66 -24.04 1.51
N THR A 61 -7.04 -24.94 2.28
CA THR A 61 -6.57 -24.67 3.66
C THR A 61 -5.69 -23.41 3.78
N SER A 62 -4.93 -23.08 2.74
CA SER A 62 -4.09 -21.89 2.72
C SER A 62 -4.88 -20.58 2.71
N GLN A 63 -6.08 -20.57 2.12
CA GLN A 63 -6.97 -19.41 2.13
C GLN A 63 -7.70 -19.29 3.46
N GLU A 64 -8.07 -20.42 4.08
CA GLU A 64 -8.66 -20.44 5.42
C GLU A 64 -7.68 -19.85 6.45
N HIS A 65 -6.41 -20.29 6.43
CA HIS A 65 -5.37 -19.72 7.30
C HIS A 65 -5.19 -18.21 7.08
N TYR A 66 -5.26 -17.74 5.84
CA TYR A 66 -5.20 -16.30 5.56
C TYR A 66 -6.37 -15.54 6.20
N LEU A 67 -7.61 -16.05 6.10
CA LEU A 67 -8.79 -15.42 6.71
C LEU A 67 -8.76 -15.48 8.24
N ILE A 68 -8.19 -16.54 8.81
CA ILE A 68 -7.95 -16.61 10.26
C ILE A 68 -6.99 -15.50 10.70
N ASN A 69 -5.87 -15.33 9.98
CA ASN A 69 -4.89 -14.27 10.27
C ASN A 69 -5.45 -12.87 9.98
N PHE A 70 -6.36 -12.73 9.02
CA PHE A 70 -7.06 -11.48 8.76
C PHE A 70 -7.77 -10.94 10.00
N LYS A 71 -8.44 -11.83 10.76
CA LYS A 71 -9.17 -11.47 11.98
C LYS A 71 -8.25 -11.02 13.12
N THR A 72 -7.02 -11.52 13.16
CA THR A 72 -6.02 -11.12 14.18
C THR A 72 -5.36 -9.79 13.83
N ASP A 73 -5.16 -9.55 12.53
CA ASP A 73 -4.37 -8.41 12.06
C ASP A 73 -5.20 -7.13 11.94
N PHE A 74 -6.51 -7.25 11.76
CA PHE A 74 -7.41 -6.11 11.52
C PHE A 74 -8.47 -5.96 12.62
N LYS A 75 -8.95 -4.72 12.79
CA LYS A 75 -9.85 -4.35 13.87
C LYS A 75 -11.31 -4.39 13.38
N PRO A 76 -12.22 -5.11 14.05
CA PRO A 76 -13.63 -4.98 13.74
C PRO A 76 -14.09 -3.55 14.07
N LEU A 77 -14.86 -2.96 13.18
CA LEU A 77 -15.43 -1.66 13.42
C LEU A 77 -16.42 -1.72 14.60
N LYS A 78 -16.31 -0.76 15.53
CA LYS A 78 -17.18 -0.67 16.72
C LYS A 78 -18.42 0.20 16.51
N SER A 79 -18.30 1.24 15.69
CA SER A 79 -19.39 2.16 15.34
C SER A 79 -19.14 2.76 13.96
N SER A 80 -20.21 3.02 13.21
CA SER A 80 -20.16 3.68 11.90
C SER A 80 -20.63 5.12 12.03
N LEU A 81 -19.83 6.06 11.55
CA LEU A 81 -20.30 7.42 11.29
C LEU A 81 -21.16 7.45 10.02
N HIS A 82 -22.10 8.40 9.99
CA HIS A 82 -22.84 8.71 8.77
C HIS A 82 -21.97 9.57 7.86
N LEU A 83 -21.54 8.96 6.76
CA LEU A 83 -20.83 9.65 5.69
C LEU A 83 -21.83 9.96 4.58
N PHE A 84 -21.65 11.09 3.94
CA PHE A 84 -22.47 11.47 2.81
C PHE A 84 -21.60 11.92 1.65
N ASP A 85 -21.82 11.30 0.49
CA ASP A 85 -21.26 11.77 -0.77
C ASP A 85 -22.10 12.97 -1.23
N ILE A 86 -21.41 14.08 -1.50
CA ILE A 86 -22.03 15.33 -1.92
C ILE A 86 -21.60 15.63 -3.35
N VAL A 87 -22.55 15.52 -4.26
CA VAL A 87 -22.39 16.03 -5.62
C VAL A 87 -23.07 17.38 -5.67
N TYR A 88 -22.31 18.43 -5.94
CA TYR A 88 -22.83 19.78 -6.11
C TYR A 88 -22.17 20.44 -7.33
N ASN A 89 -22.91 20.52 -8.43
CA ASN A 89 -22.48 21.20 -9.65
C ASN A 89 -23.68 21.92 -10.30
N LYS A 90 -23.46 22.55 -11.47
CA LYS A 90 -24.50 23.33 -12.16
C LYS A 90 -25.68 22.49 -12.67
N GLU A 91 -25.50 21.18 -12.81
CA GLU A 91 -26.45 20.25 -13.41
C GLU A 91 -27.19 19.42 -12.36
N GLN A 92 -26.54 19.11 -11.24
CA GLN A 92 -27.07 18.24 -10.19
C GLN A 92 -26.59 18.66 -8.79
N SER A 93 -27.50 18.56 -7.83
CA SER A 93 -27.20 18.56 -6.40
C SER A 93 -27.77 17.29 -5.79
N SER A 94 -26.94 16.46 -5.17
CA SER A 94 -27.39 15.28 -4.46
C SER A 94 -26.52 15.00 -3.24
N ILE A 95 -27.17 14.51 -2.19
CA ILE A 95 -26.54 14.00 -0.98
C ILE A 95 -26.95 12.53 -0.89
N THR A 96 -25.99 11.62 -0.92
CA THR A 96 -26.26 10.18 -0.82
C THR A 96 -25.52 9.61 0.38
N HIS A 97 -26.21 8.78 1.17
CA HIS A 97 -25.58 8.13 2.31
C HIS A 97 -24.53 7.15 1.81
N PHE A 98 -23.30 7.38 2.24
CA PHE A 98 -22.15 6.59 1.88
C PHE A 98 -21.88 5.62 3.02
N ASN A 99 -22.40 4.40 2.89
CA ASN A 99 -22.38 3.43 3.97
C ASN A 99 -21.00 2.78 4.12
N ILE A 100 -20.06 3.51 4.72
CA ILE A 100 -18.78 2.97 5.15
C ILE A 100 -18.63 3.22 6.62
N GLY A 101 -18.36 2.14 7.34
CA GLY A 101 -18.15 2.23 8.75
C GLY A 101 -16.74 2.77 9.05
N ILE A 102 -16.68 4.05 9.40
CA ILE A 102 -15.46 4.76 9.83
C ILE A 102 -15.66 5.26 11.26
N SER A 103 -14.65 5.10 12.11
CA SER A 103 -14.69 5.63 13.49
C SER A 103 -14.13 7.05 13.57
N GLU A 104 -14.72 7.88 14.44
CA GLU A 104 -14.40 9.30 14.59
C GLU A 104 -12.91 9.57 14.85
N GLU A 105 -12.29 8.80 15.74
CA GLU A 105 -10.88 8.91 16.12
C GLU A 105 -9.93 8.85 14.92
N ASN A 106 -10.34 8.16 13.85
CA ASN A 106 -9.50 7.96 12.68
C ASN A 106 -9.63 9.06 11.63
N ILE A 107 -10.66 9.90 11.69
CA ILE A 107 -10.98 10.82 10.60
C ILE A 107 -10.11 12.08 10.64
N ILE A 108 -9.81 12.57 11.83
CA ILE A 108 -9.23 13.90 12.00
C ILE A 108 -7.72 13.92 11.73
N GLN A 109 -7.04 12.77 11.76
CA GLN A 109 -5.58 12.69 11.76
C GLN A 109 -4.97 11.78 10.68
N ASN A 110 -5.79 11.11 9.86
CA ASN A 110 -5.30 10.10 8.93
C ASN A 110 -5.72 10.37 7.49
N ASN A 111 -4.87 9.93 6.56
CA ASN A 111 -5.27 9.73 5.17
C ASN A 111 -6.12 8.46 5.11
N ILE A 112 -7.38 8.59 4.71
CA ILE A 112 -8.30 7.46 4.67
C ILE A 112 -8.23 6.77 3.31
N ILE A 113 -7.98 5.46 3.34
CA ILE A 113 -7.98 4.59 2.17
C ILE A 113 -9.03 3.50 2.36
N ILE A 114 -9.99 3.43 1.47
CA ILE A 114 -10.97 2.35 1.39
C ILE A 114 -10.51 1.39 0.31
N LEU A 115 -10.22 0.17 0.72
CA LEU A 115 -10.02 -0.94 -0.20
C LEU A 115 -11.42 -1.38 -0.65
N SER A 116 -11.67 -1.38 -1.96
CA SER A 116 -12.90 -1.89 -2.58
C SER A 116 -12.56 -2.90 -3.67
N PRO A 117 -13.38 -3.91 -3.97
CA PRO A 117 -13.13 -4.80 -5.11
C PRO A 117 -13.48 -4.14 -6.46
N THR A 118 -14.42 -3.19 -6.47
CA THR A 118 -15.07 -2.71 -7.70
C THR A 118 -14.89 -1.22 -7.96
N LEU A 119 -14.52 -0.45 -6.94
CA LEU A 119 -14.43 1.01 -7.04
C LEU A 119 -12.98 1.49 -7.07
N ASN A 120 -12.72 2.50 -7.90
CA ASN A 120 -11.45 3.22 -7.92
C ASN A 120 -11.69 4.70 -8.21
N GLU A 121 -11.71 5.50 -7.15
CA GLU A 121 -12.05 6.92 -7.22
C GLU A 121 -11.50 7.68 -6.01
N GLU A 122 -11.39 9.00 -6.14
CA GLU A 122 -11.14 9.90 -5.02
C GLU A 122 -12.40 10.70 -4.77
N LYS A 123 -12.82 10.75 -3.51
CA LYS A 123 -14.07 11.39 -3.10
C LYS A 123 -13.84 12.36 -1.97
N LYS A 124 -14.61 13.45 -2.00
CA LYS A 124 -14.75 14.34 -0.86
C LYS A 124 -16.09 14.06 -0.21
N VAL A 125 -16.06 13.56 1.02
CA VAL A 125 -17.27 13.18 1.75
C VAL A 125 -17.50 14.11 2.92
N LEU A 126 -18.77 14.39 3.20
CA LEU A 126 -19.18 15.09 4.40
C LEU A 126 -19.37 14.08 5.53
N VAL A 127 -18.72 14.35 6.65
CA VAL A 127 -18.91 13.63 7.90
C VAL A 127 -19.82 14.47 8.78
N ILE A 128 -20.92 13.87 9.25
CA ILE A 128 -21.86 14.54 10.15
C ILE A 128 -21.87 13.80 11.48
N LYS A 129 -21.39 14.45 12.54
CA LYS A 129 -21.43 13.93 13.91
C LYS A 129 -22.63 14.46 14.68
N SER A 130 -22.98 15.74 14.47
CA SER A 130 -24.19 16.36 15.00
C SER A 130 -24.68 17.47 14.07
N ASP A 131 -25.78 18.13 14.44
CA ASP A 131 -26.31 19.31 13.75
C ASP A 131 -25.33 20.50 13.73
N LYS A 132 -24.31 20.50 14.59
CA LYS A 132 -23.32 21.58 14.73
C LYS A 132 -21.89 21.14 14.46
N GLU A 133 -21.64 19.85 14.30
CA GLU A 133 -20.30 19.29 14.18
C GLU A 133 -20.23 18.42 12.92
N PHE A 134 -19.72 19.02 11.85
CA PHE A 134 -19.51 18.38 10.56
C PHE A 134 -18.21 18.88 9.93
N TRP A 135 -17.61 18.05 9.07
CA TRP A 135 -16.39 18.40 8.35
C TRP A 135 -16.31 17.59 7.06
N ALA A 136 -15.54 18.10 6.10
CA ALA A 136 -15.28 17.39 4.86
C ALA A 136 -13.93 16.69 4.93
N ILE A 137 -13.87 15.46 4.42
CA ILE A 137 -12.63 14.71 4.29
C ILE A 137 -12.46 14.18 2.87
N ASP A 138 -11.21 14.02 2.46
CA ASP A 138 -10.86 13.34 1.23
C ASP A 138 -10.60 11.86 1.53
N ILE A 139 -11.22 10.99 0.74
CA ILE A 139 -11.05 9.54 0.83
C ILE A 139 -10.52 9.01 -0.50
N LYS A 140 -9.55 8.09 -0.43
CA LYS A 140 -9.15 7.29 -1.59
C LYS A 140 -9.89 5.97 -1.54
N ILE A 141 -10.67 5.66 -2.57
CA ILE A 141 -11.26 4.34 -2.76
C ILE A 141 -10.48 3.65 -3.87
N SER A 142 -10.03 2.41 -3.66
CA SER A 142 -9.28 1.72 -4.69
C SER A 142 -9.41 0.20 -4.63
N ASN A 143 -9.42 -0.39 -5.82
CA ASN A 143 -9.34 -1.82 -6.08
C ASN A 143 -7.98 -2.25 -6.63
N SER A 144 -7.00 -1.34 -6.68
CA SER A 144 -5.68 -1.60 -7.24
C SER A 144 -4.59 -1.27 -6.24
N ALA A 145 -3.75 -2.27 -5.97
CA ALA A 145 -2.59 -2.10 -5.11
C ALA A 145 -1.61 -1.05 -5.65
N GLU A 146 -1.51 -0.93 -6.98
CA GLU A 146 -0.69 0.09 -7.63
C GLU A 146 -1.23 1.50 -7.34
N GLU A 147 -2.54 1.70 -7.45
CA GLU A 147 -3.17 3.00 -7.19
C GLU A 147 -3.16 3.38 -5.71
N VAL A 148 -3.28 2.39 -4.81
CA VAL A 148 -3.09 2.61 -3.37
C VAL A 148 -1.66 3.07 -3.08
N TRP A 149 -0.63 2.41 -3.63
CA TRP A 149 0.76 2.83 -3.43
C TRP A 149 1.07 4.19 -4.03
N LYS A 150 0.56 4.50 -5.24
CA LYS A 150 0.69 5.84 -5.84
C LYS A 150 0.10 6.92 -4.94
N TYR A 151 -1.08 6.68 -4.38
CA TYR A 151 -1.71 7.60 -3.43
C TYR A 151 -0.88 7.75 -2.15
N ILE A 152 -0.39 6.65 -1.55
CA ILE A 152 0.46 6.71 -0.37
C ILE A 152 1.70 7.55 -0.66
N ILE A 153 2.41 7.28 -1.76
CA ILE A 153 3.64 7.98 -2.12
C ILE A 153 3.38 9.48 -2.37
N SER A 154 2.26 9.84 -2.99
CA SER A 154 1.91 11.26 -3.23
C SER A 154 1.62 12.05 -1.95
N LYS A 155 1.30 11.37 -0.85
CA LYS A 155 1.11 11.97 0.48
C LYS A 155 2.40 12.04 1.30
N LEU A 156 3.47 11.35 0.90
CA LEU A 156 4.74 11.35 1.62
C LEU A 156 5.64 12.52 1.19
N PRO A 157 6.63 12.93 2.01
CA PRO A 157 7.60 13.93 1.62
C PRO A 157 8.38 13.51 0.38
N GLU A 158 8.71 14.48 -0.47
CA GLU A 158 9.49 14.26 -1.70
C GLU A 158 10.82 13.56 -1.39
N ARG A 159 11.06 12.44 -2.06
CA ARG A 159 12.27 11.64 -1.91
C ARG A 159 13.29 12.09 -2.93
N ILE A 160 14.50 12.35 -2.49
CA ILE A 160 15.57 12.87 -3.36
C ILE A 160 16.64 11.80 -3.51
N TYR A 161 16.92 11.40 -4.74
CA TYR A 161 18.04 10.53 -5.05
C TYR A 161 19.36 11.29 -4.90
N HIS A 162 20.32 10.63 -4.27
CA HIS A 162 21.66 11.15 -4.05
C HIS A 162 22.69 10.12 -4.52
N PHE A 163 23.58 10.56 -5.42
CA PHE A 163 24.64 9.72 -5.94
C PHE A 163 25.61 9.29 -4.82
N HIS A 164 25.90 7.99 -4.76
CA HIS A 164 26.79 7.42 -3.75
C HIS A 164 28.00 6.74 -4.40
N LYS A 165 29.21 7.31 -4.19
CA LYS A 165 30.47 6.88 -4.80
C LYS A 165 30.76 5.38 -4.69
N LYS A 166 30.36 4.73 -3.59
CA LYS A 166 30.50 3.28 -3.38
C LYS A 166 29.80 2.45 -4.46
N HIS A 167 28.57 2.82 -4.83
CA HIS A 167 27.73 2.04 -5.74
C HIS A 167 27.88 2.48 -7.21
N GLY A 168 28.48 3.64 -7.45
CA GLY A 168 28.70 4.15 -8.79
C GLY A 168 27.37 4.44 -9.51
N ASN A 169 27.40 4.47 -10.83
CA ASN A 169 26.25 4.53 -11.73
C ASN A 169 26.64 3.93 -13.10
N ASN A 170 25.81 4.09 -14.13
CA ASN A 170 26.11 3.58 -15.47
C ASN A 170 27.42 4.11 -16.09
N ASN A 171 27.88 5.28 -15.66
CA ASN A 171 29.08 5.92 -16.20
C ASN A 171 30.30 5.79 -15.26
N THR A 172 30.07 5.43 -13.99
CA THR A 172 31.11 5.35 -12.96
C THR A 172 31.04 3.98 -12.29
N PRO A 173 32.05 3.11 -12.43
CA PRO A 173 32.01 1.78 -11.81
C PRO A 173 31.95 1.88 -10.29
N ALA A 174 31.34 0.88 -9.66
CA ALA A 174 31.29 0.77 -8.21
C ALA A 174 32.72 0.70 -7.63
N HIS A 175 32.99 1.49 -6.60
CA HIS A 175 34.30 1.51 -5.94
C HIS A 175 34.24 0.69 -4.65
N SER A 176 34.98 -0.42 -4.59
CA SER A 176 35.13 -1.18 -3.34
C SER A 176 35.99 -0.37 -2.37
N SER A 177 35.37 0.24 -1.35
CA SER A 177 36.11 0.97 -0.33
C SER A 177 36.79 0.07 0.71
N ASN A 178 36.54 -1.24 0.71
CA ASN A 178 37.15 -2.21 1.64
C ASN A 178 37.28 -3.63 1.06
N ASN A 179 38.50 -4.17 1.06
CA ASN A 179 38.84 -5.61 1.06
C ASN A 179 38.31 -6.52 -0.07
N GLY A 180 38.18 -6.03 -1.31
CA GLY A 180 38.00 -6.90 -2.49
C GLY A 180 36.63 -7.60 -2.61
N TYR A 181 35.66 -7.26 -1.74
CA TYR A 181 34.28 -7.73 -1.90
C TYR A 181 33.58 -6.96 -3.02
N LYS A 182 32.87 -7.70 -3.88
CA LYS A 182 32.07 -7.14 -4.97
C LYS A 182 30.97 -6.26 -4.38
N VAL A 183 30.97 -4.98 -4.77
CA VAL A 183 29.96 -4.01 -4.34
C VAL A 183 28.84 -3.98 -5.37
N SER A 184 27.59 -4.02 -4.92
CA SER A 184 26.41 -3.89 -5.77
C SER A 184 26.45 -2.55 -6.52
N GLN A 185 26.38 -2.61 -7.85
CA GLN A 185 26.46 -1.43 -8.72
C GLN A 185 25.05 -0.88 -8.99
N LEU A 186 24.95 0.43 -9.14
CA LEU A 186 23.77 1.04 -9.75
C LEU A 186 23.86 0.94 -11.27
N LEU A 187 22.90 0.24 -11.88
CA LEU A 187 22.77 0.02 -13.32
C LEU A 187 21.92 1.08 -14.01
N ALA A 188 21.60 2.18 -13.34
CA ALA A 188 20.82 3.30 -13.84
C ALA A 188 21.65 4.60 -13.83
N SER A 189 21.27 5.55 -14.67
CA SER A 189 21.65 6.96 -14.53
C SER A 189 20.98 7.57 -13.30
N ASP A 190 21.47 8.73 -12.88
CA ASP A 190 20.91 9.42 -11.72
C ASP A 190 19.44 9.86 -11.95
N ILE A 191 19.09 10.22 -13.18
CA ILE A 191 17.72 10.60 -13.57
C ILE A 191 16.79 9.38 -13.53
N GLU A 192 17.24 8.25 -14.09
CA GLU A 192 16.50 6.99 -14.02
C GLU A 192 16.32 6.53 -12.57
N ALA A 193 17.37 6.62 -11.74
CA ALA A 193 17.31 6.26 -10.33
C ALA A 193 16.29 7.10 -9.56
N GLN A 194 16.23 8.42 -9.79
CA GLN A 194 15.19 9.29 -9.23
C GLN A 194 13.79 8.88 -9.67
N SER A 195 13.60 8.57 -10.97
CA SER A 195 12.31 8.12 -11.50
C SER A 195 11.83 6.81 -10.84
N LEU A 196 12.75 5.85 -10.68
CA LEU A 196 12.47 4.58 -10.00
C LEU A 196 12.17 4.80 -8.50
N LEU A 197 12.89 5.70 -7.83
CA LEU A 197 12.65 6.08 -6.42
C LEU A 197 11.26 6.67 -6.20
N ASN A 198 10.76 7.47 -7.15
CA ASN A 198 9.43 8.07 -7.10
C ASN A 198 8.31 7.02 -7.12
N SER A 199 8.60 5.80 -7.58
CA SER A 199 7.64 4.69 -7.61
C SER A 199 7.96 3.59 -6.58
N ALA A 200 9.03 3.76 -5.80
CA ALA A 200 9.49 2.75 -4.87
C ALA A 200 8.55 2.62 -3.66
N ILE A 201 8.29 1.39 -3.23
CA ILE A 201 7.46 1.04 -2.07
C ILE A 201 8.32 0.55 -0.91
N PHE A 202 7.75 0.34 0.26
CA PHE A 202 8.51 -0.03 1.46
C PHE A 202 7.66 -0.89 2.40
N ASP A 203 8.34 -1.60 3.30
CA ASP A 203 7.73 -2.39 4.37
C ASP A 203 8.34 -1.96 5.71
N LYS A 204 7.55 -1.28 6.54
CA LYS A 204 7.98 -0.76 7.84
C LYS A 204 8.33 -1.87 8.84
N ARG A 205 7.82 -3.10 8.64
CA ARG A 205 8.07 -4.22 9.55
C ARG A 205 9.50 -4.76 9.45
N GLU A 206 10.19 -4.49 8.34
CA GLU A 206 11.43 -5.17 7.96
C GLU A 206 12.64 -4.23 8.08
N LYS A 207 12.68 -3.18 7.24
CA LYS A 207 13.76 -2.20 7.18
C LYS A 207 13.16 -0.83 6.91
N GLU A 208 12.73 -0.13 7.95
CA GLU A 208 12.03 1.18 7.86
C GLU A 208 12.74 2.24 6.99
N LYS A 209 14.04 2.09 6.75
CA LYS A 209 14.86 3.02 5.98
C LYS A 209 15.02 2.64 4.51
N PHE A 210 14.48 1.52 4.06
CA PHE A 210 14.74 0.98 2.72
C PHE A 210 13.47 1.06 1.87
N HIS A 211 13.63 1.56 0.65
CA HIS A 211 12.59 1.50 -0.37
C HIS A 211 13.04 0.57 -1.50
N TYR A 212 12.07 0.01 -2.20
CA TYR A 212 12.27 -1.06 -3.15
C TYR A 212 11.46 -0.79 -4.41
N TYR A 213 12.06 -1.09 -5.56
CA TYR A 213 11.37 -1.12 -6.82
C TYR A 213 11.88 -2.28 -7.67
N PHE A 214 11.02 -2.85 -8.51
CA PHE A 214 11.43 -3.81 -9.52
C PHE A 214 11.70 -3.08 -10.83
N ASP A 215 12.98 -2.92 -11.18
CA ASP A 215 13.42 -2.29 -12.41
C ASP A 215 13.19 -3.26 -13.58
N LYS A 216 12.17 -2.98 -14.38
CA LYS A 216 11.77 -3.82 -15.51
C LYS A 216 12.79 -3.83 -16.64
N GLU A 217 13.52 -2.72 -16.83
CA GLU A 217 14.51 -2.61 -17.91
C GLU A 217 15.73 -3.49 -17.64
N ARG A 218 16.18 -3.56 -16.38
CA ARG A 218 17.27 -4.48 -15.97
C ARG A 218 16.79 -5.83 -15.44
N ASN A 219 15.48 -6.06 -15.38
CA ASN A 219 14.84 -7.27 -14.85
C ASN A 219 15.39 -7.67 -13.45
N THR A 220 15.58 -6.70 -12.56
CA THR A 220 16.05 -6.94 -11.20
C THR A 220 15.54 -5.89 -10.22
N TYR A 221 15.70 -6.14 -8.92
CA TYR A 221 15.35 -5.15 -7.90
C TYR A 221 16.43 -4.09 -7.74
N ILE A 222 15.96 -2.87 -7.48
CA ILE A 222 16.75 -1.74 -7.01
C ILE A 222 16.34 -1.44 -5.55
N ILE A 223 17.33 -1.24 -4.70
CA ILE A 223 17.15 -0.91 -3.28
C ILE A 223 17.59 0.53 -3.07
N PHE A 224 16.79 1.27 -2.30
CA PHE A 224 17.03 2.66 -1.93
C PHE A 224 17.12 2.82 -0.41
N PRO A 225 18.31 2.67 0.19
CA PRO A 225 18.50 2.99 1.60
C PRO A 225 18.51 4.50 1.82
N LYS A 226 17.89 4.95 2.90
CA LYS A 226 17.93 6.34 3.34
C LYS A 226 19.35 6.73 3.78
N ASP A 227 19.85 7.83 3.24
CA ASP A 227 21.11 8.42 3.68
C ASP A 227 20.93 9.07 5.06
N ASN A 228 21.92 8.91 5.94
CA ASN A 228 21.90 9.48 7.28
C ASN A 228 22.28 10.98 7.32
N VAL A 229 22.66 11.57 6.18
CA VAL A 229 23.27 12.91 6.10
C VAL A 229 22.23 14.02 5.94
N THR A 230 21.14 13.76 5.22
CA THR A 230 20.13 14.76 4.86
C THR A 230 18.72 14.20 5.05
N GLN A 231 17.76 15.09 5.33
CA GLN A 231 16.37 14.66 5.48
C GLN A 231 15.84 14.18 4.12
N ASN A 232 15.38 12.91 4.08
CA ASN A 232 14.68 12.27 2.96
C ASN A 232 15.46 12.08 1.65
N THR A 233 16.79 11.94 1.77
CA THR A 233 17.65 11.55 0.65
C THR A 233 17.95 10.06 0.65
N PHE A 234 18.12 9.48 -0.54
CA PHE A 234 18.34 8.04 -0.73
C PHE A 234 19.43 7.81 -1.77
N HIS A 235 20.35 6.89 -1.51
CA HIS A 235 21.18 6.32 -2.57
C HIS A 235 20.55 5.05 -3.10
N ALA A 236 21.13 4.48 -4.15
CA ALA A 236 20.56 3.31 -4.80
C ALA A 236 21.62 2.32 -5.28
N PHE A 237 21.23 1.05 -5.38
CA PHE A 237 21.99 0.02 -6.08
C PHE A 237 21.05 -1.11 -6.54
N HIS A 238 21.40 -1.76 -7.65
CA HIS A 238 20.72 -2.97 -8.09
C HIS A 238 21.33 -4.19 -7.41
N ILE A 239 20.50 -5.18 -7.13
CA ILE A 239 20.95 -6.48 -6.60
C ILE A 239 20.90 -7.54 -7.68
N THR A 240 21.63 -8.64 -7.47
CA THR A 240 21.57 -9.80 -8.37
C THR A 240 20.37 -10.68 -8.02
N GLU A 241 19.92 -11.53 -8.96
CA GLU A 241 18.82 -12.47 -8.75
C GLU A 241 19.06 -13.39 -7.54
N ALA A 242 20.30 -13.85 -7.34
CA ALA A 242 20.69 -14.68 -6.20
C ALA A 242 20.52 -13.96 -4.84
N GLU A 243 20.43 -12.64 -4.82
CA GLU A 243 20.29 -11.82 -3.62
C GLU A 243 18.83 -11.43 -3.34
N HIS A 244 17.89 -11.67 -4.27
CA HIS A 244 16.49 -11.21 -4.15
C HIS A 244 15.83 -11.68 -2.86
N ASP A 245 15.95 -12.96 -2.53
CA ASP A 245 15.31 -13.52 -1.34
C ASP A 245 15.90 -13.01 -0.03
N LYS A 246 17.17 -12.63 -0.06
CA LYS A 246 17.93 -12.15 1.11
C LYS A 246 17.73 -10.66 1.35
N GLU A 247 17.73 -9.85 0.29
CA GLU A 247 17.83 -8.39 0.41
C GLU A 247 16.48 -7.67 0.28
N VAL A 248 15.51 -8.29 -0.41
CA VAL A 248 14.15 -7.76 -0.58
C VAL A 248 13.23 -8.49 0.41
N PRO A 249 12.23 -7.84 1.02
CA PRO A 249 11.21 -8.55 1.79
C PRO A 249 10.27 -9.39 0.92
N ALA A 250 9.76 -10.49 1.48
CA ALA A 250 8.84 -11.38 0.76
C ALA A 250 7.53 -10.67 0.35
N SER A 251 7.03 -9.76 1.19
CA SER A 251 5.84 -8.93 0.91
C SER A 251 6.03 -8.03 -0.33
N ILE A 252 7.22 -7.43 -0.46
CA ILE A 252 7.59 -6.58 -1.59
C ILE A 252 7.73 -7.41 -2.86
N ARG A 253 8.38 -8.59 -2.78
CA ARG A 253 8.48 -9.51 -3.93
C ARG A 253 7.10 -9.95 -4.42
N ALA A 254 6.24 -10.37 -3.49
CA ALA A 254 4.88 -10.79 -3.81
C ALA A 254 4.08 -9.70 -4.53
N TYR A 255 4.22 -8.44 -4.13
CA TYR A 255 3.59 -7.30 -4.80
C TYR A 255 4.08 -7.14 -6.25
N PHE A 256 5.39 -7.10 -6.48
CA PHE A 256 5.91 -6.89 -7.84
C PHE A 256 5.68 -8.12 -8.74
N ASP A 257 5.74 -9.33 -8.21
CA ASP A 257 5.39 -10.55 -8.94
C ASP A 257 3.90 -10.58 -9.32
N TYR A 258 3.02 -10.06 -8.47
CA TYR A 258 1.61 -9.88 -8.78
C TYR A 258 1.43 -8.91 -9.94
N LEU A 259 2.04 -7.72 -9.88
CA LEU A 259 1.94 -6.72 -10.97
C LEU A 259 2.48 -7.22 -12.31
N ARG A 260 3.50 -8.09 -12.29
CA ARG A 260 4.07 -8.69 -13.50
C ARG A 260 3.12 -9.69 -14.16
N LYS A 261 2.18 -10.28 -13.42
CA LYS A 261 1.21 -11.28 -13.94
C LYS A 261 -0.06 -10.64 -14.50
N LEU A 262 -0.31 -9.36 -14.22
CA LEU A 262 -1.46 -8.61 -14.74
C LEU A 262 -1.25 -8.07 -16.16
N LYS A 263 -0.02 -8.12 -16.69
CA LYS A 263 0.36 -7.64 -18.03
C LYS A 263 0.64 -8.81 -18.95
#